data_AF-F0WMX8-F1
#
_entry.id   AF-F0WMX8-F1
#
_cell.length_a   1.000
_cell.length_b   1.000
_cell.length_c   1.000
_cell.angle_alpha   90.00
_cell.angle_beta   90.00
_cell.angle_gamma   90.00
#
_symmetry.space_group_name_H-M   'P 1'
#
loop_
_entity.id
_entity.type
_entity.pdbx_description
1 polymer ?
#
loop_
_entity_poly.entity_id
_entity_poly.type
_entity_poly.pdbx_seq_one_letter_code
_entity_poly.pdbx_strand_id
1 'polypeptide(L)'
;MVVAISKYFDWPLDQLDVVTAFLYGVMKEKVYFAVPEGVKRDGNFDCLELVNAIYGLKQASRLGNETFDSFVGSIGFQVSAFDPCLYIKMVDVYCVHLLVYVEDVLVTGSSLELIAHTKEDLKHASR
;
A
#
# COMPACT_ATOMS: atom_id res chain seq x y z
N MET A 1 -4.59 -11.36 15.05
CA MET A 1 -3.69 -10.89 16.12
C MET A 1 -3.91 -9.42 16.44
N VAL A 2 -3.77 -8.51 15.48
CA VAL A 2 -3.90 -7.06 15.68
C VAL A 2 -5.23 -6.64 16.29
N VAL A 3 -6.35 -7.22 15.84
CA VAL A 3 -7.69 -6.96 16.42
C VAL A 3 -7.76 -7.33 17.91
N ALA A 4 -7.13 -8.44 18.30
CA ALA A 4 -7.09 -8.87 19.70
C ALA A 4 -6.21 -7.94 20.55
N ILE A 5 -5.06 -7.49 20.02
CA ILE A 5 -4.18 -6.50 20.66
C ILE A 5 -4.93 -5.18 20.86
N SER A 6 -5.57 -4.67 19.80
CA SER A 6 -6.40 -3.46 19.86
C SER A 6 -7.46 -3.59 20.95
N LYS A 7 -8.19 -4.72 21.00
CA LYS A 7 -9.22 -4.90 22.02
C LYS A 7 -8.66 -5.02 23.44
N TYR A 8 -7.52 -5.70 23.61
CA TYR A 8 -6.90 -5.90 24.92
C TYR A 8 -6.41 -4.60 25.55
N PHE A 9 -5.81 -3.72 24.74
CA PHE A 9 -5.30 -2.42 25.20
C PHE A 9 -6.30 -1.27 25.04
N ASP A 10 -7.53 -1.55 24.59
CA ASP A 10 -8.56 -0.57 24.27
C ASP A 10 -8.08 0.51 23.28
N TRP A 11 -7.29 0.09 22.29
CA TRP A 11 -6.81 0.95 21.22
C TRP A 11 -7.85 1.09 20.11
N PRO A 12 -7.95 2.27 19.48
CA PRO A 12 -8.77 2.45 18.28
C PRO A 12 -8.30 1.51 17.16
N LEU A 13 -9.24 1.07 16.33
CA LEU A 13 -8.98 0.25 15.17
C LEU A 13 -9.74 0.86 13.99
N ASP A 14 -9.01 1.28 12.98
CA ASP A 14 -9.58 1.86 11.77
C ASP A 14 -9.15 1.06 10.54
N GLN A 15 -10.05 0.94 9.57
CA GLN A 15 -9.77 0.36 8.26
C GLN A 15 -9.61 1.49 7.24
N LEU A 16 -8.55 1.38 6.43
CA LEU A 16 -8.22 2.31 5.35
C LEU A 16 -8.24 1.52 4.03
N ASP A 17 -8.85 2.11 3.01
CA ASP A 17 -8.80 1.63 1.64
C ASP A 17 -7.60 2.29 0.94
N VAL A 18 -6.60 1.49 0.56
CA VAL A 18 -5.45 1.97 -0.21
C VAL A 18 -5.78 1.78 -1.69
N VAL A 19 -6.57 2.70 -2.22
CA VAL A 19 -7.05 2.77 -3.61
C VAL A 19 -5.91 2.68 -4.65
N THR A 20 -4.65 2.88 -4.22
CA THR A 20 -3.53 3.14 -5.11
C THR A 20 -2.36 2.16 -5.05
N ALA A 21 -2.41 1.11 -4.22
CA ALA A 21 -1.27 0.19 -4.08
C ALA A 21 -0.86 -0.46 -5.41
N PHE A 22 -1.80 -0.67 -6.34
CA PHE A 22 -1.50 -1.25 -7.65
C PHE A 22 -1.04 -0.25 -8.71
N LEU A 23 -1.49 1.01 -8.64
CA LEU A 23 -1.33 1.99 -9.73
C LEU A 23 0.06 2.63 -9.78
N TYR A 24 0.86 2.47 -8.71
CA TYR A 24 2.21 3.03 -8.61
C TYR A 24 3.33 1.99 -8.74
N GLY A 25 2.99 0.72 -8.96
CA GLY A 25 3.98 -0.31 -9.25
C GLY A 25 4.61 -0.07 -10.63
N VAL A 26 5.75 0.62 -10.70
CA VAL A 26 6.45 0.86 -11.97
C VAL A 26 6.85 -0.48 -12.57
N MET A 27 6.51 -0.67 -13.84
CA MET A 27 6.81 -1.89 -14.57
C MET A 27 8.33 -2.02 -14.75
N LYS A 28 8.90 -3.09 -14.18
CA LYS A 28 10.32 -3.45 -14.37
C LYS A 28 10.58 -4.11 -15.72
N GLU A 29 9.54 -4.68 -16.31
CA GLU A 29 9.57 -5.41 -17.57
C GLU A 29 8.75 -4.67 -18.63
N LYS A 30 9.17 -4.77 -19.89
CA LYS A 30 8.42 -4.20 -21.01
C LYS A 30 7.22 -5.09 -21.34
N VAL A 31 6.04 -4.62 -20.98
CA VAL A 31 4.77 -5.27 -21.35
C VAL A 31 4.00 -4.35 -22.28
N TYR A 32 3.58 -4.91 -23.41
CA TYR A 32 2.77 -4.22 -24.40
C TYR A 32 1.37 -4.81 -24.44
N PHE A 33 0.36 -3.99 -24.73
CA PHE A 33 -1.01 -4.43 -24.92
C PHE A 33 -1.63 -3.81 -26.16
N ALA A 34 -2.65 -4.48 -26.70
CA ALA A 34 -3.42 -3.97 -27.81
C ALA A 34 -4.09 -2.65 -27.40
N VAL A 35 -4.09 -1.68 -28.33
CA VAL A 35 -4.78 -0.40 -28.11
C VAL A 35 -6.26 -0.68 -27.82
N PRO A 36 -6.80 -0.27 -26.65
CA PRO A 36 -8.20 -0.51 -26.32
C PRO A 36 -9.16 0.16 -27.31
N GLU A 37 -10.32 -0.45 -27.51
CA GLU A 37 -11.39 0.16 -28.29
C GLU A 37 -11.81 1.50 -27.66
N GLY A 38 -11.97 2.53 -28.49
CA GLY A 38 -12.35 3.87 -28.04
C GLY A 38 -11.19 4.82 -27.72
N VAL A 39 -9.94 4.35 -27.69
CA VAL A 39 -8.76 5.24 -27.58
C VAL A 39 -8.44 5.85 -28.94
N LYS A 40 -8.47 7.19 -29.04
CA LYS A 40 -8.03 7.90 -30.24
C LYS A 40 -6.53 7.68 -30.43
N ARG A 41 -6.16 7.11 -31.58
CA ARG A 41 -4.76 6.91 -31.94
C ARG A 41 -4.18 8.21 -32.47
N ASP A 42 -3.19 8.74 -31.79
CA ASP A 42 -2.39 9.87 -32.27
C ASP A 42 -1.15 9.32 -33.02
N GLY A 43 -1.40 8.56 -34.10
CA GLY A 43 -0.35 7.92 -34.91
C GLY A 43 -0.62 6.47 -35.35
N ASN A 44 0.35 5.87 -36.05
CA ASN A 44 0.32 4.48 -36.52
C ASN A 44 1.08 3.56 -35.55
N PHE A 45 0.54 3.36 -34.34
CA PHE A 45 1.08 2.39 -33.39
C PHE A 45 0.07 1.27 -33.18
N ASP A 46 0.55 0.02 -33.22
CA ASP A 46 -0.28 -1.18 -33.06
C ASP A 46 -0.47 -1.59 -31.59
N CYS A 47 0.36 -1.06 -30.68
CA CYS A 47 0.35 -1.39 -29.25
C CYS A 47 0.76 -0.20 -28.36
N LEU A 48 0.46 -0.31 -27.07
CA LEU A 48 0.86 0.63 -26.01
C LEU A 48 1.76 -0.08 -24.99
N GLU A 49 2.75 0.64 -24.45
CA GLU A 49 3.58 0.15 -23.35
C GLU A 49 2.90 0.44 -22.00
N LEU A 50 2.86 -0.56 -21.12
CA LEU A 50 2.45 -0.36 -19.73
C LEU A 50 3.64 0.16 -18.91
N VAL A 51 3.55 1.43 -18.52
CA VAL A 51 4.54 2.06 -17.63
C VAL A 51 4.33 1.66 -16.17
N ASN A 52 3.06 1.55 -15.76
CA ASN A 52 2.66 1.12 -14.42
C ASN A 52 1.86 -0.17 -14.47
N ALA A 53 1.95 -0.95 -13.40
CA ALA A 53 1.16 -2.14 -13.22
C ALA A 53 -0.33 -1.77 -13.15
N ILE A 54 -1.15 -2.63 -13.75
CA ILE A 54 -2.60 -2.52 -13.72
C ILE A 54 -3.19 -3.83 -13.19
N TYR A 55 -4.42 -3.75 -12.69
CA TYR A 55 -5.11 -4.92 -12.18
C TYR A 55 -5.19 -6.05 -13.23
N GLY A 56 -5.06 -7.30 -12.76
CA GLY A 56 -5.09 -8.49 -13.63
C GLY A 56 -3.74 -8.88 -14.23
N LEU A 57 -2.69 -8.04 -14.12
CA LEU A 57 -1.33 -8.49 -14.42
C LEU A 57 -0.80 -9.40 -13.31
N LYS A 58 -0.14 -10.49 -13.69
CA LYS A 58 0.47 -11.44 -12.74
C LYS A 58 1.46 -10.77 -11.78
N GLN A 59 2.17 -9.76 -12.26
CA GLN A 59 3.17 -9.00 -11.51
C GLN A 59 2.60 -7.82 -10.70
N ALA A 60 1.33 -7.44 -10.89
CA ALA A 60 0.78 -6.24 -10.26
C ALA A 60 0.77 -6.31 -8.73
N SER A 61 0.34 -7.44 -8.16
CA SER A 61 0.33 -7.62 -6.70
C SER A 61 1.73 -7.59 -6.09
N ARG A 62 2.72 -8.13 -6.79
CA ARG A 62 4.10 -8.10 -6.32
C ARG A 62 4.67 -6.68 -6.35
N LEU A 63 4.52 -5.98 -7.46
CA LEU A 63 5.01 -4.60 -7.61
C LEU A 63 4.31 -3.67 -6.62
N GLY A 64 3.00 -3.83 -6.41
CA GLY A 64 2.27 -3.06 -5.41
C GLY A 64 2.77 -3.31 -3.99
N ASN A 65 3.02 -4.57 -3.62
CA ASN A 65 3.60 -4.90 -2.32
C ASN A 65 5.01 -4.34 -2.14
N GLU A 66 5.88 -4.45 -3.15
CA GLU A 66 7.23 -3.87 -3.11
C GLU A 66 7.21 -2.34 -2.97
N THR A 67 6.33 -1.66 -3.71
CA THR A 67 6.14 -0.21 -3.59
C THR A 67 5.61 0.18 -2.20
N PHE A 68 4.61 -0.56 -1.69
CA PHE A 68 4.05 -0.32 -0.37
C PHE A 68 5.10 -0.51 0.73
N ASP A 69 5.81 -1.65 0.72
CA ASP A 69 6.88 -1.98 1.68
C ASP A 69 7.97 -0.90 1.71
N SER A 70 8.43 -0.46 0.53
CA SER A 70 9.40 0.64 0.43
C SER A 70 8.84 1.96 0.98
N PHE A 71 7.57 2.26 0.73
CA PHE A 71 6.93 3.49 1.21
C PHE A 71 6.80 3.48 2.74
N VAL A 72 6.20 2.44 3.32
CA VAL A 72 6.02 2.37 4.79
C VAL A 72 7.35 2.29 5.53
N GLY A 73 8.35 1.62 4.94
CA GLY A 73 9.72 1.66 5.44
C GLY A 73 10.30 3.08 5.47
N SER A 74 10.04 3.90 4.43
CA SER A 74 10.52 5.28 4.36
C SER A 74 9.93 6.21 5.43
N ILE A 75 8.70 5.95 5.89
CA ILE A 75 8.05 6.70 6.98
C ILE A 75 8.32 6.07 8.36
N GLY A 76 9.28 5.15 8.46
CA GLY A 76 9.83 4.64 9.72
C GLY A 76 9.13 3.40 10.29
N PHE A 77 8.32 2.70 9.49
CA PHE A 77 7.80 1.40 9.90
C PHE A 77 8.81 0.27 9.65
N GLN A 78 8.72 -0.77 10.46
CA GLN A 78 9.47 -2.02 10.28
C GLN A 78 8.50 -3.18 10.14
N VAL A 79 8.79 -4.10 9.22
CA VAL A 79 8.01 -5.34 9.09
C VAL A 79 8.23 -6.24 10.31
N SER A 80 7.16 -6.87 10.78
CA SER A 80 7.21 -7.84 11.87
C SER A 80 7.95 -9.10 11.43
N ALA A 81 8.81 -9.62 12.31
CA ALA A 81 9.51 -10.88 12.09
C ALA A 81 8.56 -12.10 12.07
N PHE A 82 7.36 -11.98 12.62
CA PHE A 82 6.39 -13.07 12.77
C PHE A 82 5.25 -13.02 11.75
N ASP A 83 4.98 -11.85 11.17
CA ASP A 83 3.88 -11.62 10.25
C ASP A 83 4.30 -10.60 9.17
N PRO A 84 4.59 -11.05 7.93
CA PRO A 84 5.02 -10.17 6.83
C PRO A 84 3.99 -9.10 6.44
N CYS A 85 2.74 -9.26 6.85
CA CYS A 85 1.67 -8.28 6.59
C CYS A 85 1.56 -7.23 7.70
N LEU A 86 2.29 -7.40 8.82
CA LEU A 86 2.26 -6.50 9.96
C LEU A 86 3.48 -5.60 9.98
N TYR A 87 3.24 -4.30 9.99
CA TYR A 87 4.25 -3.27 10.15
C TYR A 87 4.09 -2.57 11.49
N ILE A 88 5.20 -2.28 12.13
CA ILE A 88 5.26 -1.70 13.47
C ILE A 88 6.15 -0.46 13.44
N LYS A 89 5.65 0.65 13.97
CA LYS A 89 6.43 1.87 14.20
C LYS A 89 6.38 2.20 15.67
N MET A 90 7.56 2.40 16.26
CA MET A 90 7.73 2.85 17.64
C MET A 90 8.20 4.31 17.64
N VAL A 91 7.55 5.15 18.43
CA VAL A 91 7.97 6.54 18.69
C VAL A 91 7.95 6.75 20.19
N ASP A 92 9.13 6.84 20.79
CA ASP A 92 9.34 6.82 22.25
C ASP A 92 8.66 5.63 22.92
N VAL A 93 7.58 5.87 23.68
CA VAL A 93 6.77 4.86 24.38
C VAL A 93 5.51 4.46 23.60
N TYR A 94 5.25 5.13 22.47
CA TYR A 94 4.06 4.90 21.66
C TYR A 94 4.35 3.96 20.49
N CYS A 95 3.31 3.25 20.06
CA CYS A 95 3.39 2.34 18.93
C CYS A 95 2.20 2.52 17.99
N VAL A 96 2.43 2.29 16.70
CA VAL A 96 1.38 2.10 15.70
C VAL A 96 1.66 0.81 14.94
N HIS A 97 0.60 0.03 14.76
CA HIS A 97 0.55 -1.19 13.97
C HIS A 97 -0.26 -0.93 12.71
N LEU A 98 0.31 -1.32 11.56
CA LEU A 98 -0.39 -1.40 10.30
C LEU A 98 -0.44 -2.86 9.86
N LEU A 99 -1.64 -3.40 9.70
CA LEU A 99 -1.84 -4.73 9.12
C LEU A 99 -2.39 -4.57 7.70
N VAL A 100 -1.65 -5.07 6.72
CA VAL A 100 -1.97 -4.92 5.30
C VAL A 100 -2.55 -6.21 4.77
N TYR A 101 -3.70 -6.13 4.13
CA TYR A 101 -4.31 -7.22 3.41
C TYR A 101 -4.81 -6.75 2.05
N VAL A 102 -3.98 -6.93 1.03
CA VAL A 102 -4.29 -6.54 -0.35
C VAL A 102 -4.60 -5.04 -0.47
N GLU A 103 -5.87 -4.66 -0.56
CA GLU A 103 -6.34 -3.27 -0.70
C GLU A 103 -6.68 -2.62 0.66
N ASP A 104 -6.83 -3.44 1.70
CA ASP A 104 -7.20 -2.99 3.03
C ASP A 104 -5.98 -2.82 3.93
N VAL A 105 -5.95 -1.72 4.69
CA VAL A 105 -4.98 -1.50 5.77
C VAL A 105 -5.73 -1.25 7.07
N LEU A 106 -5.51 -2.12 8.06
CA LEU A 106 -5.95 -1.87 9.42
C LEU A 106 -4.87 -1.10 10.17
N VAL A 107 -5.25 0.00 10.81
CA VAL A 107 -4.38 0.80 11.67
C VAL A 107 -4.87 0.77 13.11
N THR A 108 -3.96 0.54 14.05
CA THR A 108 -4.21 0.63 15.50
C THR A 108 -2.93 1.03 16.22
N GLY A 109 -3.02 1.49 17.47
CA GLY A 109 -1.84 1.93 18.20
C GLY A 109 -2.17 2.60 19.53
N SER A 110 -1.13 2.89 20.29
CA SER A 110 -1.24 3.43 21.64
C SER A 110 -1.41 4.94 21.71
N SER A 111 -1.35 5.66 20.59
CA SER A 111 -1.54 7.11 20.50
C SER A 111 -2.45 7.49 19.33
N LEU A 112 -3.55 8.19 19.65
CA LEU A 112 -4.46 8.74 18.64
C LEU A 112 -3.77 9.73 17.70
N GLU A 113 -2.84 10.52 18.23
CA GLU A 113 -2.07 11.49 17.45
C GLU A 113 -1.15 10.78 16.45
N LEU A 114 -0.45 9.73 16.89
CA LEU A 114 0.44 8.98 16.00
C LEU A 114 -0.35 8.22 14.92
N ILE A 115 -1.54 7.72 15.26
CA ILE A 115 -2.47 7.11 14.30
C ILE A 115 -2.94 8.15 13.28
N ALA A 116 -3.31 9.36 13.72
CA ALA A 116 -3.74 10.43 12.82
C ALA A 116 -2.63 10.82 11.82
N HIS A 117 -1.40 11.02 12.31
CA HIS A 117 -0.24 11.29 11.45
C HIS A 117 0.03 10.15 10.47
N THR A 118 -0.04 8.89 10.94
CA THR A 118 0.15 7.72 10.06
C THR A 118 -0.90 7.69 8.94
N LYS A 119 -2.17 8.02 9.26
CA LYS A 119 -3.23 8.11 8.25
C LYS A 119 -2.98 9.24 7.25
N GLU A 120 -2.40 10.35 7.67
CA GLU A 120 -2.02 11.45 6.78
C GLU A 120 -0.86 11.05 5.87
N ASP A 121 0.19 10.44 6.41
CA ASP A 121 1.32 9.91 5.64
C ASP A 121 0.83 8.95 4.53
N LEU A 122 -0.05 8.01 4.89
CA LEU A 122 -0.62 7.05 3.95
C LEU A 122 -1.49 7.70 2.86
N LYS A 123 -2.17 8.83 3.16
CA LYS A 123 -2.92 9.61 2.15
C LYS A 123 -2.03 10.41 1.22
N HIS A 124 -0.85 10.82 1.68
CA HIS A 124 0.13 11.52 0.84
C HIS A 124 0.83 10.57 -0.13
N ALA A 125 0.95 9.28 0.22
CA ALA A 125 1.45 8.23 -0.68
C ALA A 125 0.60 8.03 -1.93
N SER A 126 -0.69 8.38 -1.87
CA SER A 126 -1.67 8.16 -2.93
C SER A 126 -1.82 9.33 -3.92
N ARG A 127 -0.85 10.25 -3.99
CA ARG A 127 -0.84 11.38 -4.93
C ARG A 127 0.33 11.28 -5.89
#